data_AF-A0AAF0T8Y9-F1
#
_entry.id   AF-A0AAF0T8Y9-F1
#
_cell.length_a   1.000
_cell.length_b   1.000
_cell.length_c   1.000
_cell.angle_alpha   90.00
_cell.angle_beta   90.00
_cell.angle_gamma   90.00
#
_symmetry.space_group_name_H-M   'P 1'
#
loop_
_entity.id
_entity.type
_entity.pdbx_description
1 polymer ?
#
loop_
_entity_poly.entity_id
_entity_poly.type
_entity_poly.pdbx_seq_one_letter_code
_entity_poly.pdbx_strand_id
1 'polypeptide(L)'
;MVEFSDFIDDMELVDTQWEDGSFTWFKGDNQEAASRVDRFLLSSEWDGSFSNIKQVPLQRLVSDHVPIALQCGSWEVPKSYFKFQNWWLTKEGFVDKVSDWWNSFEFSGRPDYILASKLKALKEKLKEWSRSDQGSLKLQKSRLLNQMADLDSILDSRIMTEEEIAKKAELYWNWKKS
;
A
#
# COMPACT_ATOMS: atom_id res chain seq x y z
N MET A 1 -25.95 -18.96 -11.81
CA MET A 1 -25.83 -17.50 -11.56
C MET A 1 -27.15 -16.94 -11.03
N VAL A 2 -28.30 -17.33 -11.60
CA VAL A 2 -29.64 -16.96 -11.11
C VAL A 2 -29.84 -17.32 -9.62
N GLU A 3 -29.59 -18.57 -9.22
CA GLU A 3 -29.72 -18.98 -7.80
C GLU A 3 -28.88 -18.15 -6.80
N PHE A 4 -27.72 -17.64 -7.22
CA PHE A 4 -26.88 -16.81 -6.37
C PHE A 4 -27.40 -15.37 -6.29
N SER A 5 -27.95 -14.86 -7.39
CA SER A 5 -28.66 -13.58 -7.40
C SER A 5 -29.92 -13.65 -6.54
N ASP A 6 -30.70 -14.72 -6.68
CA ASP A 6 -31.91 -14.95 -5.87
C ASP A 6 -31.54 -15.01 -4.37
N PHE A 7 -30.44 -15.70 -4.02
CA PHE A 7 -29.95 -15.70 -2.63
C PHE A 7 -29.58 -14.30 -2.11
N ILE A 8 -28.92 -13.48 -2.93
CA ILE A 8 -28.56 -12.10 -2.55
C ILE A 8 -29.82 -11.28 -2.29
N ASP A 9 -30.81 -11.41 -3.18
CA ASP A 9 -32.08 -10.70 -3.09
C ASP A 9 -32.91 -11.18 -1.89
N ASP A 10 -33.03 -12.50 -1.69
CA ASP A 10 -33.77 -13.13 -0.59
C ASP A 10 -33.20 -12.75 0.79
N MET A 11 -31.88 -12.55 0.87
CA MET A 11 -31.18 -12.15 2.09
C MET A 11 -31.03 -10.62 2.24
N GLU A 12 -31.59 -9.84 1.32
CA GLU A 12 -31.52 -8.37 1.29
C GLU A 12 -30.08 -7.84 1.38
N LEU A 13 -29.14 -8.53 0.71
CA LEU A 13 -27.72 -8.18 0.71
C LEU A 13 -27.42 -7.14 -0.36
N VAL A 14 -26.56 -6.19 -0.01
CA VAL A 14 -26.07 -5.12 -0.89
C VAL A 14 -24.72 -5.52 -1.47
N ASP A 15 -24.66 -5.72 -2.80
CA ASP A 15 -23.39 -5.74 -3.55
C ASP A 15 -22.93 -4.29 -3.77
N THR A 16 -21.97 -3.86 -2.95
CA THR A 16 -21.50 -2.46 -2.98
C THR A 16 -20.81 -2.10 -4.30
N GLN A 17 -20.85 -0.81 -4.64
CA GLN A 17 -20.34 -0.32 -5.91
C GLN A 17 -18.85 -0.62 -6.09
N TRP A 18 -18.54 -1.22 -7.23
CA TRP A 18 -17.19 -1.55 -7.67
C TRP A 18 -16.69 -0.42 -8.57
N GLU A 19 -15.82 0.45 -8.05
CA GLU A 19 -15.15 1.47 -8.86
C GLU A 19 -14.17 0.78 -9.84
N ASP A 20 -14.16 1.25 -11.09
CA ASP A 20 -13.22 0.87 -12.17
C ASP A 20 -13.35 -0.53 -12.83
N GLY A 21 -14.50 -1.20 -12.73
CA GLY A 21 -14.89 -2.22 -13.72
C GLY A 21 -13.84 -3.31 -14.02
N SER A 22 -13.18 -3.85 -13.00
CA SER A 22 -12.20 -4.95 -13.12
C SER A 22 -12.75 -6.32 -12.71
N PHE A 23 -12.16 -7.37 -13.27
CA PHE A 23 -12.38 -8.76 -12.86
C PHE A 23 -11.57 -9.07 -11.60
N THR A 24 -12.06 -10.01 -10.79
CA THR A 24 -11.34 -10.46 -9.58
C THR A 24 -10.61 -11.77 -9.79
N TRP A 25 -10.83 -12.42 -10.94
CA TRP A 25 -10.20 -13.67 -11.30
C TRP A 25 -9.92 -13.72 -12.80
N PHE A 26 -8.78 -14.29 -13.16
CA PHE A 26 -8.29 -14.46 -14.51
C PHE A 26 -7.78 -15.87 -14.75
N LYS A 27 -7.94 -16.41 -15.96
CA LYS A 27 -7.46 -17.74 -16.35
C LYS A 27 -6.73 -17.70 -17.68
N GLY A 28 -5.71 -18.55 -17.77
CA GLY A 28 -4.84 -18.69 -18.93
C GLY A 28 -3.64 -17.74 -18.84
N ASP A 29 -2.56 -18.11 -19.53
CA ASP A 29 -1.28 -17.40 -19.49
C ASP A 29 -1.39 -15.95 -20.02
N ASN A 30 -2.42 -15.68 -20.81
CA ASN A 30 -2.71 -14.38 -21.39
C ASN A 30 -4.10 -13.83 -20.99
N GLN A 31 -4.58 -14.19 -19.79
CA GLN A 31 -5.87 -13.75 -19.26
C GLN A 31 -7.07 -14.02 -20.20
N GLU A 32 -7.08 -15.16 -20.87
CA GLU A 32 -8.06 -15.53 -21.91
C GLU A 32 -9.50 -15.57 -21.40
N ALA A 33 -9.68 -15.84 -20.11
CA ALA A 33 -10.96 -15.75 -19.44
C ALA A 33 -10.83 -14.94 -18.15
N ALA A 34 -11.86 -14.15 -17.84
CA ALA A 34 -11.89 -13.35 -16.64
C ALA A 34 -13.31 -13.29 -16.07
N SER A 35 -13.42 -13.22 -14.75
CA SER A 35 -14.71 -13.13 -14.05
C SER A 35 -14.59 -12.38 -12.73
N ARG A 36 -15.69 -11.77 -12.28
CA ARG A 36 -15.81 -11.17 -10.94
C ARG A 36 -16.52 -12.17 -10.02
N VAL A 37 -15.72 -12.96 -9.33
CA VAL A 37 -16.17 -14.04 -8.42
C VAL A 37 -15.97 -13.70 -6.95
N ASP A 38 -15.14 -12.70 -6.64
CA ASP A 38 -14.86 -12.24 -5.28
C ASP A 38 -15.63 -10.93 -5.03
N ARG A 39 -16.43 -10.88 -3.95
CA ARG A 39 -17.30 -9.73 -3.62
C ARG A 39 -17.50 -9.61 -2.12
N PHE A 40 -17.61 -8.38 -1.63
CA PHE A 40 -18.20 -8.09 -0.32
C PHE A 40 -19.70 -7.84 -0.48
N LEU A 41 -20.50 -8.69 0.15
CA LEU A 41 -21.95 -8.53 0.28
C LEU A 41 -22.25 -8.04 1.69
N LEU A 42 -22.97 -6.93 1.81
CA LEU A 42 -23.22 -6.26 3.09
C LEU A 42 -24.70 -6.35 3.44
N SER A 43 -25.03 -6.47 4.72
CA SER A 43 -26.43 -6.28 5.15
C SER A 43 -26.80 -4.79 5.11
N SER A 44 -28.09 -4.50 5.00
CA SER A 44 -28.61 -3.13 5.03
C SER A 44 -28.24 -2.39 6.33
N GLU A 45 -28.17 -3.09 7.46
CA GLU A 45 -27.76 -2.50 8.75
C GLU A 45 -26.28 -2.10 8.73
N TRP A 46 -25.42 -2.89 8.10
CA TRP A 46 -24.00 -2.57 7.98
C TRP A 46 -23.79 -1.36 7.07
N ASP A 47 -24.48 -1.34 5.92
CA ASP A 47 -24.43 -0.23 4.98
C ASP A 47 -24.88 1.09 5.63
N GLY A 48 -25.93 1.04 6.47
CA GLY A 48 -26.39 2.19 7.24
C GLY A 48 -25.49 2.60 8.42
N SER A 49 -24.65 1.68 8.93
CA SER A 49 -23.82 1.93 10.12
C SER A 49 -22.46 2.58 9.82
N PHE A 50 -21.92 2.39 8.61
CA PHE A 50 -20.60 2.90 8.24
C PHE A 50 -20.69 3.91 7.09
N SER A 51 -20.00 5.04 7.23
CA SER A 51 -19.90 6.03 6.15
C SER A 51 -18.84 5.65 5.11
N ASN A 52 -19.01 6.10 3.86
CA ASN A 52 -18.02 5.98 2.77
C ASN A 52 -17.53 4.55 2.53
N ILE A 53 -18.45 3.60 2.41
CA ILE A 53 -18.10 2.22 2.10
C ILE A 53 -17.73 2.12 0.62
N LYS A 54 -16.58 1.52 0.32
CA LYS A 54 -16.17 1.18 -1.04
C LYS A 54 -15.39 -0.11 -1.10
N GLN A 55 -15.60 -0.86 -2.17
CA GLN A 55 -14.74 -1.98 -2.54
C GLN A 55 -13.68 -1.48 -3.51
N VAL A 56 -12.41 -1.80 -3.25
CA VAL A 56 -11.31 -1.45 -4.15
C VAL A 56 -10.47 -2.68 -4.47
N PRO A 57 -10.04 -2.85 -5.74
CA PRO A 57 -9.04 -3.85 -6.08
C PRO A 57 -7.67 -3.47 -5.48
N LEU A 58 -6.93 -4.48 -5.04
CA LEU A 58 -5.52 -4.36 -4.67
C LEU A 58 -4.63 -4.93 -5.78
N GLN A 59 -3.35 -4.58 -5.78
CA GLN A 59 -2.41 -5.08 -6.79
C GLN A 59 -2.31 -6.62 -6.75
N ARG A 60 -2.50 -7.25 -7.92
CA ARG A 60 -2.34 -8.70 -8.11
C ARG A 60 -0.85 -9.04 -8.13
N LEU A 61 -0.44 -10.01 -7.32
CA LEU A 61 0.97 -10.43 -7.22
C LEU A 61 1.26 -11.64 -8.10
N VAL A 62 0.85 -12.83 -7.62
CA VAL A 62 1.14 -14.13 -8.23
C VAL A 62 -0.09 -15.04 -8.31
N SER A 63 -1.23 -14.60 -7.79
CA SER A 63 -2.49 -15.34 -7.90
C SER A 63 -3.18 -15.01 -9.22
N ASP A 64 -3.97 -15.96 -9.69
CA ASP A 64 -5.04 -15.79 -10.66
C ASP A 64 -6.20 -14.91 -10.12
N HIS A 65 -6.28 -14.70 -8.80
CA HIS A 65 -7.19 -13.75 -8.18
C HIS A 65 -6.57 -12.37 -7.93
N VAL A 66 -7.37 -11.32 -8.07
CA VAL A 66 -7.11 -9.95 -7.62
C VAL A 66 -7.65 -9.81 -6.20
N PRO A 67 -6.80 -9.55 -5.19
CA PRO A 67 -7.29 -9.31 -3.84
C PRO A 67 -8.16 -8.06 -3.80
N ILE A 68 -9.25 -8.11 -3.04
CA ILE A 68 -10.18 -6.98 -2.89
C ILE A 68 -10.20 -6.50 -1.44
N ALA A 69 -10.31 -5.19 -1.24
CA ALA A 69 -10.40 -4.59 0.09
C ALA A 69 -11.71 -3.80 0.23
N LEU A 70 -12.43 -4.06 1.32
CA LEU A 70 -13.52 -3.21 1.77
C LEU A 70 -12.95 -2.09 2.64
N GLN A 71 -13.14 -0.85 2.20
CA GLN A 71 -12.74 0.32 2.96
C GLN A 71 -13.99 1.05 3.42
N CYS A 72 -14.01 1.50 4.68
CA CYS A 72 -15.13 2.23 5.27
C CYS A 72 -14.63 3.20 6.35
N GLY A 73 -15.47 4.18 6.70
CA GLY A 73 -15.25 5.15 7.77
C GLY A 73 -14.84 6.54 7.27
N SER A 74 -14.25 7.33 8.17
CA SER A 74 -13.75 8.67 7.86
C SER A 74 -12.37 8.58 7.19
N TRP A 75 -12.22 9.20 6.02
CA TRP A 75 -10.92 9.36 5.35
C TRP A 75 -10.01 10.40 6.00
N GLU A 76 -10.41 10.93 7.16
CA GLU A 76 -9.60 11.87 7.91
C GLU A 76 -8.32 11.18 8.38
N VAL A 77 -7.18 11.72 7.96
CA VAL A 77 -5.88 11.22 8.40
C VAL A 77 -5.64 11.78 9.81
N PRO A 78 -5.63 10.96 10.87
CA PRO A 78 -5.37 11.46 12.20
C PRO A 78 -3.97 12.07 12.28
N LYS A 79 -3.81 13.11 13.11
CA LYS A 79 -2.49 13.70 13.39
C LYS A 79 -1.59 12.61 13.99
N SER A 80 -0.64 12.13 13.20
CA SER A 80 0.35 11.15 13.64
C SER A 80 1.50 11.86 14.36
N TYR A 81 1.85 11.35 15.53
CA TYR A 81 3.06 11.77 16.23
C TYR A 81 4.30 11.16 15.56
N PHE A 82 5.43 11.86 15.64
CA PHE A 82 6.70 11.33 15.17
C PHE A 82 7.06 10.06 15.96
N LYS A 83 7.38 8.99 15.23
CA LYS A 83 7.90 7.74 15.78
C LYS A 83 9.22 7.43 15.08
N PHE A 84 10.25 7.17 15.89
CA PHE A 84 11.48 6.59 15.38
C PHE A 84 11.21 5.13 15.02
N GLN A 85 11.72 4.68 13.87
CA GLN A 85 11.57 3.29 13.44
C GLN A 85 12.89 2.56 13.61
N ASN A 86 12.89 1.46 14.38
CA ASN A 86 14.14 0.75 14.70
C ASN A 86 14.87 0.21 13.45
N TRP A 87 14.14 -0.16 12.39
CA TRP A 87 14.75 -0.63 11.14
C TRP A 87 15.58 0.46 10.44
N TRP A 88 15.39 1.74 10.77
CA TRP A 88 16.26 2.79 10.25
C TRP A 88 17.73 2.55 10.58
N LEU A 89 18.01 1.97 11.75
CA LEU A 89 19.37 1.61 12.17
C LEU A 89 19.99 0.50 11.32
N THR A 90 19.17 -0.29 10.61
CA THR A 90 19.66 -1.35 9.73
C THR A 90 19.88 -0.85 8.30
N LYS A 91 19.55 0.42 7.98
CA LYS A 91 19.82 0.99 6.67
C LYS A 91 21.25 1.51 6.60
N GLU A 92 21.94 1.09 5.55
CA GLU A 92 23.29 1.56 5.22
C GLU A 92 23.32 3.08 5.13
N GLY A 93 24.34 3.69 5.76
CA GLY A 93 24.55 5.13 5.81
C GLY A 93 23.54 5.92 6.67
N PHE A 94 22.59 5.27 7.36
CA PHE A 94 21.64 5.99 8.22
C PHE A 94 22.33 6.64 9.43
N VAL A 95 23.23 5.91 10.09
CA VAL A 95 23.96 6.41 11.28
C VAL A 95 24.86 7.59 10.90
N ASP A 96 25.58 7.48 9.79
CA ASP A 96 26.45 8.56 9.29
C ASP A 96 25.63 9.82 8.99
N LYS A 97 24.49 9.66 8.33
CA LYS A 97 23.56 10.77 8.04
C LYS A 97 23.04 11.45 9.31
N VAL A 98 22.71 10.67 10.35
CA VAL A 98 22.31 11.22 11.66
C VAL A 98 23.47 11.98 12.31
N SER A 99 24.70 11.46 12.21
CA SER A 99 25.91 12.13 12.68
C SER A 99 26.12 13.47 11.97
N ASP A 100 26.01 13.49 10.64
CA ASP A 100 26.16 14.70 9.83
C ASP A 100 25.12 15.76 10.21
N TRP A 101 23.85 15.38 10.32
CA TRP A 101 22.80 16.29 10.80
C TRP A 101 23.12 16.83 12.19
N TRP A 102 23.49 15.95 13.13
CA TRP A 102 23.81 16.34 14.50
C TRP A 102 24.94 17.38 14.59
N ASN A 103 25.98 17.18 13.78
CA ASN A 103 27.16 18.04 13.74
C ASN A 103 26.90 19.35 12.98
N SER A 104 25.99 19.36 12.02
CA SER A 104 25.58 20.59 11.30
C SER A 104 24.77 21.58 12.14
N PHE A 105 24.25 21.17 13.31
CA PHE A 105 23.43 22.04 14.15
C PHE A 105 24.29 22.85 15.11
N GLU A 106 24.20 24.17 15.02
CA GLU A 106 24.83 25.13 15.93
C GLU A 106 23.78 25.85 16.76
N PHE A 107 23.89 25.74 18.08
CA PHE A 107 23.05 26.43 19.04
C PHE A 107 23.92 26.94 20.20
N SER A 108 23.57 28.11 20.72
CA SER A 108 24.29 28.76 21.83
C SER A 108 23.40 28.91 23.05
N GLY A 109 23.98 28.82 24.25
CA GLY A 109 23.26 28.98 25.51
C GLY A 109 23.65 27.93 26.54
N ARG A 110 22.74 27.65 27.47
CA ARG A 110 22.96 26.61 28.49
C ARG A 110 23.03 25.21 27.85
N PRO A 111 23.81 24.26 28.41
CA PRO A 111 23.94 22.92 27.84
C PRO A 111 22.62 22.17 27.65
N ASP A 112 21.67 22.31 28.57
CA ASP A 112 20.32 21.73 28.48
C ASP A 112 19.51 22.31 27.32
N TYR A 113 19.60 23.63 27.11
CA TYR A 113 18.98 24.30 25.97
C TYR A 113 19.58 23.84 24.63
N ILE A 114 20.92 23.73 24.56
CA ILE A 114 21.61 23.26 23.35
C ILE A 114 21.17 21.84 23.01
N LEU A 115 21.16 20.93 23.98
CA LEU A 115 20.74 19.54 23.77
C LEU A 115 19.28 19.45 23.30
N ALA A 116 18.36 20.15 23.98
CA ALA A 116 16.95 20.17 23.60
C ALA A 116 16.74 20.71 22.18
N SER A 117 17.48 21.76 21.80
CA SER A 117 17.43 22.36 20.46
C SER A 117 17.95 21.41 19.40
N LYS A 118 19.08 20.73 19.64
CA LYS A 118 19.62 19.71 18.73
C LYS A 118 18.66 18.53 18.54
N LEU A 119 18.06 18.02 19.62
CA LEU A 119 17.07 16.94 19.53
C LEU A 119 15.84 17.37 18.74
N LYS A 120 15.37 18.60 18.93
CA LYS A 120 14.25 19.15 18.15
C LYS A 120 14.59 19.28 16.66
N ALA A 121 15.78 19.79 16.33
CA ALA A 121 16.25 19.89 14.94
C ALA A 121 16.41 18.50 14.29
N LEU A 122 17.00 17.55 15.01
CA LEU A 122 17.17 16.18 14.55
C LEU A 122 15.82 15.50 14.27
N LYS A 123 14.84 15.70 15.17
CA LYS A 123 13.47 15.20 14.97
C LYS A 123 12.86 15.69 13.66
N GLU A 124 13.03 16.95 13.29
CA GLU A 124 12.50 17.47 12.02
C GLU A 124 13.23 16.86 10.82
N LYS A 125 14.56 16.69 10.87
CA LYS A 125 15.30 15.97 9.82
C LYS A 125 14.86 14.52 9.66
N LEU A 126 14.65 13.81 10.77
CA LEU A 126 14.14 12.45 10.74
C LEU A 126 12.72 12.37 10.19
N LYS A 127 11.84 13.35 10.48
CA LYS A 127 10.51 13.44 9.86
C LYS A 127 10.59 13.64 8.35
N GLU A 128 11.44 14.55 7.89
CA GLU A 128 11.68 14.77 6.46
C GLU A 128 12.15 13.47 5.80
N TRP A 129 13.16 12.83 6.37
CA TRP A 129 13.69 11.58 5.84
C TRP A 129 12.69 10.42 5.90
N SER A 130 11.83 10.34 6.93
CA SER A 130 10.77 9.33 7.04
C SER A 130 9.71 9.40 5.93
N ARG A 131 9.67 10.50 5.18
CA ARG A 131 8.79 10.68 4.01
C ARG A 131 9.51 10.41 2.68
N SER A 132 10.82 10.21 2.71
CA SER A 132 11.60 9.81 1.54
C SER A 132 11.45 8.31 1.25
N ASP A 133 11.78 7.89 0.02
CA ASP A 133 11.80 6.48 -0.35
C ASP A 133 12.70 5.66 0.60
N GLN A 134 13.88 6.20 0.98
CA GLN A 134 14.80 5.50 1.88
C GLN A 134 14.26 5.31 3.32
N GLY A 135 13.46 6.26 3.81
CA GLY A 135 12.98 6.28 5.20
C GLY A 135 11.57 5.73 5.41
N SER A 136 10.86 5.36 4.35
CA SER A 136 9.50 4.84 4.41
C SER A 136 9.36 3.48 3.73
N LEU A 137 9.16 2.43 4.54
CA LEU A 137 8.80 1.10 4.03
C LEU A 137 7.48 1.13 3.26
N LYS A 138 6.52 1.97 3.65
CA LYS A 138 5.24 2.10 2.94
C LYS A 138 5.46 2.58 1.50
N LEU A 139 6.30 3.60 1.31
CA LEU A 139 6.65 4.11 -0.02
C LEU A 139 7.44 3.07 -0.82
N GLN A 140 8.41 2.39 -0.20
CA GLN A 140 9.17 1.32 -0.86
C GLN A 140 8.25 0.20 -1.36
N LYS A 141 7.37 -0.31 -0.48
CA LYS A 141 6.40 -1.36 -0.84
C LYS A 141 5.42 -0.89 -1.90
N SER A 142 4.87 0.31 -1.76
CA SER A 142 3.95 0.89 -2.76
C SER A 142 4.60 1.03 -4.13
N ARG A 143 5.88 1.43 -4.19
CA ARG A 143 6.62 1.53 -5.45
C ARG A 143 6.80 0.16 -6.10
N LEU A 144 7.20 -0.86 -5.34
CA LEU A 144 7.33 -2.22 -5.85
C LEU A 144 5.98 -2.75 -6.37
N LEU A 145 4.89 -2.50 -5.63
CA LEU A 145 3.54 -2.87 -6.07
C LEU A 145 3.11 -2.13 -7.34
N ASN A 146 3.39 -0.83 -7.46
CA ASN A 146 3.08 -0.07 -8.68
C ASN A 146 3.87 -0.58 -9.88
N GLN A 147 5.16 -0.90 -9.72
CA GLN A 147 5.96 -1.48 -10.80
C GLN A 147 5.43 -2.84 -11.26
N MET A 148 4.87 -3.64 -10.35
CA MET A 148 4.19 -4.89 -10.71
C MET A 148 2.87 -4.61 -11.44
N ALA A 149 2.09 -3.64 -10.97
CA ALA A 149 0.84 -3.25 -11.61
C ALA A 149 1.06 -2.74 -13.04
N ASP A 150 2.14 -1.98 -13.27
CA ASP A 150 2.54 -1.56 -14.61
C ASP A 150 2.79 -2.77 -15.53
N LEU A 151 3.48 -3.81 -15.02
CA LEU A 151 3.71 -5.05 -15.77
C LEU A 151 2.42 -5.86 -15.99
N ASP A 152 1.49 -5.84 -15.04
CA ASP A 152 0.17 -6.46 -15.24
C ASP A 152 -0.65 -5.74 -16.32
N SER A 153 -0.57 -4.42 -16.42
CA SER A 153 -1.24 -3.68 -17.49
C SER A 153 -0.71 -4.03 -18.89
N ILE A 154 0.56 -4.45 -18.98
CA ILE A 154 1.13 -4.97 -20.23
C ILE A 154 0.45 -6.29 -20.58
N LEU A 155 0.24 -7.19 -19.60
CA LEU A 155 -0.42 -8.48 -19.79
C LEU A 155 -1.86 -8.34 -20.32
N ASP A 156 -2.56 -7.27 -19.93
CA ASP A 156 -3.91 -6.96 -20.42
C ASP A 156 -3.90 -6.60 -21.93
N SER A 157 -2.76 -6.15 -22.45
CA SER A 157 -2.60 -5.70 -23.85
C SER A 157 -1.88 -6.70 -24.75
N ARG A 158 -0.91 -7.44 -24.22
CA ARG A 158 -0.08 -8.41 -24.95
C ARG A 158 0.58 -9.41 -24.02
N ILE A 159 1.09 -10.49 -24.62
CA ILE A 159 1.95 -11.45 -23.93
C ILE A 159 3.24 -10.76 -23.45
N MET A 160 3.64 -11.01 -22.21
CA MET A 160 4.90 -10.54 -21.62
C MET A 160 6.10 -11.29 -22.19
N THR A 161 7.24 -10.61 -22.34
CA THR A 161 8.50 -11.27 -22.71
C THR A 161 9.07 -12.05 -21.52
N GLU A 162 9.97 -13.00 -21.78
CA GLU A 162 10.69 -13.73 -20.72
C GLU A 162 11.40 -12.79 -19.74
N GLU A 163 11.93 -11.68 -20.26
CA GLU A 163 12.64 -10.66 -19.48
C GLU A 163 11.67 -9.90 -18.54
N GLU A 164 10.46 -9.59 -19.01
CA GLU A 164 9.41 -8.95 -18.21
C GLU A 164 8.87 -9.89 -17.13
N ILE A 165 8.73 -11.19 -17.45
CA ILE A 165 8.33 -12.23 -16.49
C ILE A 165 9.38 -12.36 -15.39
N ALA A 166 10.66 -12.45 -15.76
CA ALA A 166 11.76 -12.52 -14.81
C ALA A 166 11.81 -11.29 -13.90
N LYS A 167 11.62 -10.08 -14.48
CA LYS A 167 11.54 -8.83 -13.73
C LYS A 167 10.39 -8.82 -12.75
N LYS A 168 9.19 -9.28 -13.15
CA LYS A 168 8.04 -9.38 -12.24
C LYS A 168 8.33 -10.32 -11.06
N ALA A 169 8.96 -11.45 -11.33
CA ALA A 169 9.36 -12.40 -10.29
C ALA A 169 10.39 -11.79 -9.32
N GLU A 170 11.38 -11.05 -9.83
CA GLU A 170 12.37 -10.35 -9.00
C GLU A 170 11.71 -9.31 -8.09
N LEU A 171 10.83 -8.47 -8.65
CA LEU A 171 10.07 -7.48 -7.88
C LEU A 171 9.28 -8.16 -6.75
N TYR A 172 8.67 -9.32 -7.03
CA TYR A 172 7.88 -10.07 -6.04
C TYR A 172 8.76 -10.53 -4.88
N TRP A 173 9.95 -11.07 -5.17
CA TRP A 173 10.90 -11.44 -4.13
C TRP A 173 11.40 -10.26 -3.32
N ASN A 174 11.64 -9.12 -3.97
CA ASN A 174 12.04 -7.89 -3.29
C ASN A 174 10.92 -7.37 -2.36
N TRP A 175 9.67 -7.41 -2.81
CA TRP A 175 8.52 -7.03 -1.99
C TRP A 175 8.35 -7.97 -0.79
N LYS A 176 8.47 -9.29 -1.00
CA LYS A 176 8.34 -10.30 0.06
C LYS A 176 9.42 -10.20 1.14
N LYS A 177 10.62 -9.73 0.78
CA LYS A 177 11.75 -9.50 1.71
C LYS A 177 11.69 -8.14 2.43
N SER A 178 10.85 -7.21 1.97
CA SER A 178 10.76 -5.83 2.47
C SER A 178 9.82 -5.62 3.65
#